data_AF-A0A7J4HFW3-F1
#
_entry.id   AF-A0A7J4HFW3-F1
#
_cell.length_a   1.000
_cell.length_b   1.000
_cell.length_c   1.000
_cell.angle_alpha   90.00
_cell.angle_beta   90.00
_cell.angle_gamma   90.00
#
_symmetry.space_group_name_H-M   'P 1'
#
loop_
_entity.id
_entity.type
_entity.pdbx_description
1 polymer ?
#
loop_
_entity_poly.entity_id
_entity_poly.type
_entity_poly.pdbx_seq_one_letter_code
_entity_poly.pdbx_strand_id
1 'polypeptide(L)'
;MGVAIFLFTLAGAFKWGEFQGWGKVPLIFVGLGVVGFGLLIWWRQDISFGVNGEVFEPKAAGAPFQNIDIRKVAMWVFLMSEMMVFTSLFSTYMRYRFGIASCQTVFESGEWVEGAAVICFEPASHLIASSWFHIAPGAINTFALIISSFTIVQALRYAKMRDIDEDVRRRKITRYLGTTWFLAILFLTMKMIEWFLGFPLPEFLHEFNHGDSTINSLYTEGYLINADHYQHHEYDTHYLESNGHGLDHDSDLYAMMEAGTHPGGHMMANIQVSATTFYVTTGTHGAHVFGGIIGLSYMTLKAARGGYTPDNAVSIEYFGLYWHFVDLVWVLVFPFFYLY
;
A
#
# COMPACT_ATOMS: atom_id res chain seq x y z
N MET A 1 7.94 12.18 24.06
CA MET A 1 8.95 13.20 23.67
C MET A 1 9.38 13.05 22.21
N GLY A 2 9.97 11.91 21.79
CA GLY A 2 10.42 11.71 20.40
C GLY A 2 9.33 11.92 19.34
N VAL A 3 8.11 11.36 19.55
CA VAL A 3 6.96 11.56 18.65
C VAL A 3 6.60 13.03 18.49
N ALA A 4 6.59 13.80 19.58
CA ALA A 4 6.29 15.23 19.52
C ALA A 4 7.36 15.99 18.72
N ILE A 5 8.65 15.72 19.00
CA ILE A 5 9.76 16.32 18.25
C ILE A 5 9.60 16.01 16.75
N PHE A 6 9.37 14.75 16.40
CA PHE A 6 9.16 14.33 15.02
C PHE A 6 7.97 15.06 14.36
N LEU A 7 6.78 15.02 14.96
CA LEU A 7 5.57 15.58 14.36
C LEU A 7 5.64 17.11 14.21
N PHE A 8 6.08 17.84 15.25
CA PHE A 8 6.17 19.29 15.18
C PHE A 8 7.24 19.77 14.20
N THR A 9 8.34 19.03 14.07
CA THR A 9 9.44 19.42 13.18
C THR A 9 9.17 19.06 11.74
N LEU A 10 8.53 17.90 11.50
CA LEU A 10 8.02 17.51 10.20
C LEU A 10 6.96 18.48 9.70
N ALA A 11 5.94 18.78 10.52
CA ALA A 11 4.92 19.77 10.17
C ALA A 11 5.53 21.14 9.86
N GLY A 12 6.58 21.53 10.60
CA GLY A 12 7.29 22.76 10.34
C GLY A 12 8.21 22.74 9.11
N ALA A 13 8.59 21.57 8.58
CA ALA A 13 9.49 21.45 7.43
C ALA A 13 8.77 21.74 6.10
N PHE A 14 7.45 21.71 6.11
CA PHE A 14 6.60 21.99 4.95
C PHE A 14 5.71 23.20 5.22
N LYS A 15 5.45 24.00 4.19
CA LYS A 15 4.46 25.07 4.23
C LYS A 15 3.70 25.03 2.92
N TRP A 16 2.38 24.86 2.99
CA TRP A 16 1.52 24.72 1.79
C TRP A 16 1.99 23.63 0.81
N GLY A 17 2.52 22.51 1.33
CA GLY A 17 3.05 21.42 0.52
C GLY A 17 4.49 21.63 0.03
N GLU A 18 5.07 22.82 0.17
CA GLU A 18 6.43 23.11 -0.26
C GLU A 18 7.45 22.86 0.85
N PHE A 19 8.53 22.15 0.50
CA PHE A 19 9.66 21.91 1.40
C PHE A 19 10.43 23.20 1.66
N GLN A 20 10.46 23.64 2.92
CA GLN A 20 11.03 24.94 3.33
C GLN A 20 12.55 24.91 3.53
N GLY A 21 13.21 23.79 3.22
CA GLY A 21 14.66 23.63 3.28
C GLY A 21 15.16 22.71 4.40
N TRP A 22 16.45 22.43 4.37
CA TRP A 22 17.10 21.36 5.15
C TRP A 22 17.28 21.65 6.65
N GLY A 23 16.99 22.88 7.11
CA GLY A 23 17.27 23.28 8.50
C GLY A 23 16.55 22.45 9.57
N LYS A 24 15.34 21.94 9.28
CA LYS A 24 14.56 21.11 10.22
C LYS A 24 14.83 19.61 10.08
N VAL A 25 15.45 19.18 8.99
CA VAL A 25 15.70 17.77 8.67
C VAL A 25 16.53 17.05 9.74
N PRO A 26 17.62 17.62 10.29
CA PRO A 26 18.35 16.97 11.38
C PRO A 26 17.48 16.67 12.60
N LEU A 27 16.55 17.58 12.95
CA LEU A 27 15.70 17.42 14.12
C LEU A 27 14.59 16.38 13.90
N ILE A 28 14.14 16.19 12.65
CA ILE A 28 13.27 15.07 12.25
C ILE A 28 13.99 13.74 12.54
N PHE A 29 15.25 13.60 12.13
CA PHE A 29 16.06 12.41 12.40
C PHE A 29 16.32 12.20 13.89
N VAL A 30 16.52 13.26 14.67
CA VAL A 30 16.62 13.16 16.13
C VAL A 30 15.31 12.65 16.73
N GLY A 31 14.15 13.19 16.30
CA GLY A 31 12.84 12.72 16.74
C GLY A 31 12.64 11.23 16.46
N LEU A 32 12.91 10.80 15.22
CA LEU A 32 12.87 9.40 14.82
C LEU A 32 13.87 8.53 15.60
N GLY A 33 15.09 9.03 15.84
CA GLY A 33 16.12 8.35 16.61
C GLY A 33 15.69 8.10 18.07
N VAL A 34 15.06 9.08 18.72
CA VAL A 34 14.53 8.92 20.08
C VAL A 34 13.39 7.90 20.12
N VAL A 35 12.48 7.93 19.14
CA VAL A 35 11.39 6.95 19.04
C VAL A 35 11.97 5.55 18.81
N GLY A 36 12.88 5.41 17.83
CA GLY A 36 13.53 4.15 17.50
C GLY A 36 14.32 3.58 18.67
N PHE A 37 15.08 4.39 19.39
CA PHE A 37 15.82 3.95 20.57
C PHE A 37 14.87 3.49 21.70
N GLY A 38 13.77 4.22 21.94
CA GLY A 38 12.75 3.81 22.89
C GLY A 38 12.11 2.47 22.52
N LEU A 39 11.74 2.29 21.25
CA LEU A 39 11.20 1.04 20.73
C LEU A 39 12.22 -0.10 20.84
N LEU A 40 13.49 0.12 20.53
CA LEU A 40 14.55 -0.88 20.63
C LEU A 40 14.78 -1.32 22.08
N ILE A 41 14.78 -0.40 23.05
CA ILE A 41 14.88 -0.74 24.47
C ILE A 41 13.67 -1.57 24.90
N TRP A 42 12.47 -1.10 24.56
CA TRP A 42 11.23 -1.79 24.88
C TRP A 42 11.20 -3.21 24.29
N TRP A 43 11.58 -3.34 23.02
CA TRP A 43 11.67 -4.63 22.34
C TRP A 43 12.73 -5.53 22.97
N ARG A 44 13.90 -4.99 23.35
CA ARG A 44 14.94 -5.74 24.05
C ARG A 44 14.46 -6.27 25.41
N GLN A 45 13.63 -5.51 26.12
CA GLN A 45 13.04 -5.94 27.39
C GLN A 45 11.98 -7.03 27.19
N ASP A 46 11.18 -6.97 26.12
CA ASP A 46 10.24 -8.04 25.78
C ASP A 46 10.95 -9.36 25.38
N ILE A 47 12.17 -9.28 24.83
CA ILE A 47 13.02 -10.45 24.54
C ILE A 47 13.54 -11.14 25.83
N SER A 48 13.75 -10.40 26.92
CA SER A 48 14.67 -10.79 28.00
C SER A 48 14.08 -11.63 29.15
N PHE A 49 13.10 -12.51 28.92
CA PHE A 49 12.59 -13.37 30.00
C PHE A 49 12.98 -14.84 29.79
N GLY A 50 14.04 -15.21 30.51
CA GLY A 50 14.54 -16.57 30.67
C GLY A 50 15.57 -16.66 31.77
N VAL A 51 15.15 -16.99 33.00
CA VAL A 51 16.08 -17.50 34.03
C VAL A 51 16.54 -18.86 33.52
N ASN A 52 17.86 -19.03 33.30
CA ASN A 52 18.53 -20.24 32.75
C ASN A 52 18.60 -20.38 31.22
N GLY A 53 18.34 -19.32 30.43
CA GLY A 53 18.52 -19.34 28.97
C GLY A 53 17.31 -19.81 28.16
N GLU A 54 16.18 -20.12 28.82
CA GLU A 54 14.91 -20.43 28.16
C GLU A 54 14.10 -19.15 27.89
N VAL A 55 13.91 -18.77 26.63
CA VAL A 55 13.09 -17.58 26.28
C VAL A 55 11.61 -17.94 26.39
N PHE A 56 10.89 -17.43 27.40
CA PHE A 56 9.44 -17.60 27.54
C PHE A 56 8.69 -16.28 27.35
N GLU A 57 7.60 -16.30 26.59
CA GLU A 57 6.74 -15.14 26.39
C GLU A 57 5.88 -14.85 27.63
N PRO A 58 5.98 -13.65 28.25
CA PRO A 58 5.23 -13.34 29.46
C PRO A 58 3.72 -13.33 29.18
N LYS A 59 2.98 -14.23 29.85
CA LYS A 59 1.52 -14.27 29.84
C LYS A 59 1.00 -13.42 30.99
N ALA A 60 0.19 -12.41 30.68
CA ALA A 60 -0.47 -11.60 31.68
C ALA A 60 -1.97 -11.90 31.64
N ALA A 61 -2.50 -12.43 32.74
CA ALA A 61 -3.93 -12.56 32.98
C ALA A 61 -4.29 -11.65 34.14
N GLY A 62 -5.32 -10.82 33.99
CA GLY A 62 -5.71 -9.81 34.96
C GLY A 62 -7.15 -9.38 34.77
N ALA A 63 -7.76 -8.79 35.80
CA ALA A 63 -9.11 -8.25 35.69
C ALA A 63 -9.15 -7.15 34.60
N PRO A 64 -10.18 -7.11 33.73
CA PRO A 64 -11.43 -7.88 33.79
C PRO A 64 -11.39 -9.25 33.08
N PHE A 65 -10.28 -9.64 32.46
CA PHE A 65 -10.18 -10.79 31.55
C PHE A 65 -9.50 -12.02 32.17
N GLN A 66 -9.81 -12.37 33.42
CA GLN A 66 -9.09 -13.34 34.26
C GLN A 66 -8.65 -14.66 33.59
N ASN A 67 -9.40 -15.16 32.59
CA ASN A 67 -9.11 -16.42 31.88
C ASN A 67 -8.59 -16.24 30.44
N ILE A 68 -8.43 -15.00 29.97
CA ILE A 68 -7.97 -14.67 28.61
C ILE A 68 -6.63 -13.93 28.70
N ASP A 69 -5.68 -14.33 27.87
CA ASP A 69 -4.40 -13.64 27.78
C ASP A 69 -4.62 -12.18 27.32
N ILE A 70 -4.16 -11.22 28.13
CA ILE A 70 -4.35 -9.78 27.87
C ILE A 70 -3.72 -9.40 26.53
N ARG A 71 -2.59 -10.01 26.15
CA ARG A 71 -1.93 -9.75 24.86
C ARG A 71 -2.84 -10.11 23.68
N LYS A 72 -3.62 -11.18 23.80
CA LYS A 72 -4.59 -11.59 22.77
C LYS A 72 -5.71 -10.56 22.61
N VAL A 73 -6.27 -10.09 23.73
CA VAL A 73 -7.33 -9.06 23.70
C VAL A 73 -6.79 -7.75 23.13
N ALA A 74 -5.60 -7.33 23.56
CA ALA A 74 -4.94 -6.13 23.03
C ALA A 74 -4.70 -6.20 21.52
N MET A 75 -4.29 -7.37 21.02
CA MET A 75 -4.12 -7.60 19.58
C MET A 75 -5.44 -7.42 18.82
N TRP A 76 -6.54 -7.98 19.31
CA TRP A 76 -7.85 -7.79 18.68
C TRP A 76 -8.33 -6.34 18.70
N VAL A 77 -8.13 -5.63 19.82
CA VAL A 77 -8.47 -4.20 19.92
C VAL A 77 -7.66 -3.38 18.93
N PHE A 78 -6.36 -3.66 18.80
CA PHE A 78 -5.50 -3.04 17.80
C PHE A 78 -5.95 -3.34 16.37
N LEU A 79 -6.30 -4.59 16.03
CA LEU A 79 -6.82 -4.91 14.69
C LEU A 79 -8.15 -4.22 14.40
N MET A 80 -9.03 -4.10 15.40
CA MET A 80 -10.28 -3.36 15.24
C MET A 80 -10.01 -1.86 15.00
N SER A 81 -9.02 -1.26 15.65
CA SER A 81 -8.66 0.13 15.37
C SER A 81 -8.11 0.32 13.96
N GLU A 82 -7.24 -0.58 13.49
CA GLU A 82 -6.73 -0.50 12.12
C GLU A 82 -7.83 -0.73 11.08
N MET A 83 -8.78 -1.64 11.35
CA MET A 83 -9.93 -1.84 10.48
C MET A 83 -10.78 -0.57 10.36
N MET A 84 -10.98 0.18 11.46
CA MET A 84 -11.67 1.47 11.42
C MET A 84 -10.93 2.51 10.57
N VAL A 85 -9.60 2.58 10.69
CA VAL A 85 -8.77 3.47 9.85
C VAL A 85 -8.96 3.15 8.37
N PHE A 86 -8.76 1.89 7.95
CA PHE A 86 -8.94 1.53 6.55
C PHE A 86 -10.37 1.72 6.06
N THR A 87 -11.37 1.42 6.90
CA THR A 87 -12.79 1.63 6.57
C THR A 87 -13.06 3.10 6.27
N SER A 88 -12.48 4.02 7.03
CA SER A 88 -12.61 5.46 6.77
C SER A 88 -11.97 5.88 5.44
N LEU A 89 -10.81 5.30 5.09
CA LEU A 89 -10.11 5.57 3.82
C LEU A 89 -10.92 5.05 2.62
N PHE A 90 -11.42 3.81 2.69
CA PHE A 90 -12.28 3.24 1.64
C PHE A 90 -13.62 4.00 1.51
N SER A 91 -14.25 4.37 2.62
CA SER A 91 -15.49 5.15 2.61
C SER A 91 -15.28 6.52 1.96
N THR A 92 -14.16 7.18 2.28
CA THR A 92 -13.78 8.46 1.68
C THR A 92 -13.57 8.32 0.17
N TYR A 93 -12.82 7.31 -0.26
CA TYR A 93 -12.63 7.01 -1.68
C TYR A 93 -13.97 6.80 -2.40
N MET A 94 -14.84 5.93 -1.88
CA MET A 94 -16.14 5.63 -2.49
C MET A 94 -17.03 6.87 -2.59
N ARG A 95 -17.01 7.72 -1.56
CA ARG A 95 -17.79 8.96 -1.56
C ARG A 95 -17.32 9.93 -2.65
N TYR A 96 -16.02 10.04 -2.87
CA TYR A 96 -15.50 10.89 -3.95
C TYR A 96 -15.69 10.25 -5.32
N ARG A 97 -15.47 8.94 -5.45
CA ARG A 97 -15.65 8.19 -6.70
C ARG A 97 -17.07 8.27 -7.26
N PHE A 98 -18.09 8.22 -6.40
CA PHE A 98 -19.49 8.34 -6.84
C PHE A 98 -20.08 9.74 -6.71
N GLY A 99 -19.39 10.64 -5.99
CA GLY A 99 -19.87 11.99 -5.74
C GLY A 99 -19.37 13.03 -6.74
N ILE A 100 -18.24 12.77 -7.41
CA ILE A 100 -17.63 13.64 -8.41
C ILE A 100 -17.80 12.96 -9.77
N ALA A 101 -18.16 13.73 -10.81
CA ALA A 101 -18.27 13.20 -12.17
C ALA A 101 -16.93 12.65 -12.67
N SER A 102 -16.96 11.56 -13.44
CA SER A 102 -15.74 11.00 -14.04
C SER A 102 -15.16 11.98 -15.06
N CYS A 103 -13.84 11.97 -15.23
CA CYS A 103 -13.18 12.84 -16.20
C CYS A 103 -13.67 12.58 -17.63
N GLN A 104 -13.98 11.33 -17.98
CA GLN A 104 -14.61 11.00 -19.26
C GLN A 104 -15.96 11.72 -19.47
N THR A 105 -16.88 11.68 -18.49
CA THR A 105 -18.19 12.34 -18.64
C THR A 105 -18.07 13.86 -18.70
N VAL A 106 -17.10 14.44 -17.99
CA VAL A 106 -16.81 15.88 -18.06
C VAL A 106 -16.19 16.26 -19.41
N PHE A 107 -15.35 15.40 -19.97
CA PHE A 107 -14.78 15.60 -21.29
C PHE A 107 -15.88 15.56 -22.37
N GLU A 108 -16.74 14.53 -22.33
CA GLU A 108 -17.85 14.31 -23.26
C GLU A 108 -18.95 15.38 -23.17
N SER A 109 -19.08 16.09 -22.05
CA SER A 109 -20.05 17.20 -21.94
C SER A 109 -19.64 18.43 -22.75
N GLY A 110 -18.35 18.58 -23.06
CA GLY A 110 -17.81 19.77 -23.72
C GLY A 110 -17.88 21.05 -22.87
N GLU A 111 -18.30 20.97 -21.61
CA GLU A 111 -18.40 22.11 -20.69
C GLU A 111 -17.05 22.44 -20.01
N TRP A 112 -15.98 22.43 -20.77
CA TRP A 112 -14.63 22.73 -20.30
C TRP A 112 -13.96 23.75 -21.21
N VAL A 113 -12.89 24.37 -20.72
CA VAL A 113 -12.12 25.37 -21.46
C VAL A 113 -10.68 24.89 -21.53
N GLU A 114 -10.13 24.86 -22.74
CA GLU A 114 -8.74 24.47 -22.97
C GLU A 114 -7.78 25.30 -22.11
N GLY A 115 -6.85 24.63 -21.43
CA GLY A 115 -5.90 25.25 -20.50
C GLY A 115 -6.44 25.56 -19.10
N ALA A 116 -7.74 25.39 -18.82
CA ALA A 116 -8.30 25.49 -17.47
C ALA A 116 -8.50 24.10 -16.86
N ALA A 117 -7.97 23.88 -15.65
CA ALA A 117 -8.17 22.63 -14.92
C ALA A 117 -9.61 22.49 -14.41
N VAL A 118 -10.25 21.38 -14.76
CA VAL A 118 -11.60 21.03 -14.32
C VAL A 118 -11.53 19.94 -13.26
N ILE A 119 -12.37 20.07 -12.22
CA ILE A 119 -12.45 19.06 -11.16
C ILE A 119 -13.24 17.88 -11.69
N CYS A 120 -12.57 16.74 -11.82
CA CYS A 120 -13.19 15.47 -12.19
C CYS A 120 -12.50 14.31 -11.47
N PHE A 121 -13.16 13.17 -11.40
CA PHE A 121 -12.62 12.01 -10.71
C PHE A 121 -11.97 11.04 -11.68
N GLU A 122 -10.64 10.93 -11.58
CA GLU A 122 -9.86 9.98 -12.37
C GLU A 122 -9.28 8.86 -11.50
N PRO A 123 -9.85 7.64 -11.54
CA PRO A 123 -9.34 6.54 -10.74
C PRO A 123 -7.98 6.08 -11.29
N ALA A 124 -7.05 5.75 -10.39
CA ALA A 124 -5.75 5.21 -10.78
C ALA A 124 -5.85 3.93 -11.64
N SER A 125 -6.98 3.22 -11.57
CA SER A 125 -7.24 2.05 -12.41
C SER A 125 -7.25 2.36 -13.90
N HIS A 126 -7.58 3.57 -14.36
CA HIS A 126 -7.50 3.89 -15.79
C HIS A 126 -6.06 3.83 -16.31
N LEU A 127 -5.11 4.34 -15.53
CA LEU A 127 -3.68 4.24 -15.83
C LEU A 127 -3.17 2.81 -15.67
N ILE A 128 -3.52 2.17 -14.54
CA ILE A 128 -2.96 0.88 -14.16
C ILE A 128 -3.60 -0.29 -14.93
N ALA A 129 -4.83 -0.14 -15.42
CA ALA A 129 -5.53 -1.17 -16.20
C ALA A 129 -5.40 -0.98 -17.71
N SER A 130 -4.71 0.07 -18.16
CA SER A 130 -4.47 0.37 -19.58
C SER A 130 -3.79 -0.78 -20.33
N SER A 131 -2.90 -1.52 -19.66
CA SER A 131 -2.26 -2.71 -20.22
C SER A 131 -2.18 -3.86 -19.22
N TRP A 132 -2.17 -5.09 -19.75
CA TRP A 132 -1.97 -6.30 -18.94
C TRP A 132 -0.70 -6.22 -18.09
N PHE A 133 0.36 -5.58 -18.59
CA PHE A 133 1.62 -5.49 -17.87
C PHE A 133 1.61 -4.45 -16.75
N HIS A 134 0.69 -3.47 -16.75
CA HIS A 134 0.48 -2.60 -15.60
C HIS A 134 -0.31 -3.34 -14.48
N ILE A 135 -1.24 -4.23 -14.84
CA ILE A 135 -2.00 -5.04 -13.86
C ILE A 135 -1.18 -6.22 -13.30
N ALA A 136 -0.33 -6.84 -14.13
CA ALA A 136 0.36 -8.09 -13.79
C ALA A 136 1.21 -8.01 -12.50
N PRO A 137 2.00 -6.94 -12.23
CA PRO A 137 2.69 -6.78 -10.95
C PRO A 137 1.73 -6.76 -9.75
N GLY A 138 0.57 -6.11 -9.89
CA GLY A 138 -0.49 -6.11 -8.89
C GLY A 138 -1.06 -7.51 -8.63
N ALA A 139 -1.32 -8.28 -9.69
CA ALA A 139 -1.80 -9.65 -9.59
C ALA A 139 -0.77 -10.58 -8.94
N ILE A 140 0.51 -10.50 -9.35
CA ILE A 140 1.62 -11.26 -8.74
C ILE A 140 1.72 -10.94 -7.25
N ASN A 141 1.58 -9.67 -6.88
CA ASN A 141 1.60 -9.22 -5.50
C ASN A 141 0.45 -9.78 -4.66
N THR A 142 -0.75 -9.88 -5.23
CA THR A 142 -1.89 -10.54 -4.58
C THR A 142 -1.57 -12.02 -4.31
N PHE A 143 -1.00 -12.75 -5.27
CA PHE A 143 -0.56 -14.12 -5.03
C PHE A 143 0.57 -14.22 -3.99
N ALA A 144 1.53 -13.30 -4.03
CA ALA A 144 2.63 -13.25 -3.07
C ALA A 144 2.10 -13.09 -1.63
N LEU A 145 1.12 -12.21 -1.42
CA LEU A 145 0.52 -12.01 -0.09
C LEU A 145 -0.32 -13.22 0.36
N ILE A 146 -1.14 -13.81 -0.51
CA ILE A 146 -1.92 -15.02 -0.17
C ILE A 146 -0.99 -16.19 0.20
N ILE A 147 0.07 -16.41 -0.59
CA ILE A 147 1.07 -17.43 -0.30
C ILE A 147 1.78 -17.12 1.02
N SER A 148 2.11 -15.85 1.27
CA SER A 148 2.76 -15.42 2.50
C SER A 148 1.88 -15.70 3.73
N SER A 149 0.57 -15.42 3.66
CA SER A 149 -0.42 -15.78 4.68
C SER A 149 -0.43 -17.28 4.96
N PHE A 150 -0.47 -18.10 3.91
CA PHE A 150 -0.40 -19.56 4.06
C PHE A 150 0.90 -20.00 4.76
N THR A 151 2.06 -19.42 4.38
CA THR A 151 3.34 -19.78 5.00
C THR A 151 3.39 -19.46 6.50
N ILE A 152 2.79 -18.36 6.97
CA ILE A 152 2.72 -18.07 8.41
C ILE A 152 1.90 -19.12 9.16
N VAL A 153 0.76 -19.55 8.62
CA VAL A 153 -0.06 -20.59 9.24
C VAL A 153 0.74 -21.89 9.36
N GLN A 154 1.52 -22.22 8.34
CA GLN A 154 2.40 -23.38 8.38
C GLN A 154 3.52 -23.23 9.42
N ALA A 155 4.10 -22.04 9.57
CA ALA A 155 5.05 -21.76 10.65
C ALA A 155 4.42 -21.99 12.03
N LEU A 156 3.20 -21.51 12.26
CA LEU A 156 2.47 -21.70 13.53
C LEU A 156 2.16 -23.18 13.79
N ARG A 157 1.72 -23.90 12.75
CA ARG A 157 1.43 -25.34 12.83
C ARG A 157 2.66 -26.13 13.28
N TYR A 158 3.81 -25.91 12.64
CA TYR A 158 5.05 -26.60 13.03
C TYR A 158 5.58 -26.15 14.39
N ALA A 159 5.34 -24.90 14.78
CA ALA A 159 5.69 -24.43 16.12
C ALA A 159 4.92 -25.18 17.22
N LYS A 160 3.62 -25.48 17.01
CA LYS A 160 2.76 -26.16 17.98
C LYS A 160 2.84 -27.70 17.97
N MET A 161 3.43 -28.31 16.94
CA MET A 161 3.61 -29.77 16.87
C MET A 161 4.54 -30.29 17.98
N ARG A 162 4.12 -31.28 18.76
CA ARG A 162 4.93 -31.85 19.87
C ARG A 162 5.73 -33.08 19.45
N ASP A 163 5.34 -33.72 18.36
CA ASP A 163 5.82 -35.00 17.84
C ASP A 163 7.00 -34.85 16.86
N ILE A 164 7.73 -33.73 16.91
CA ILE A 164 8.84 -33.43 16.00
C ILE A 164 10.10 -33.02 16.76
N ASP A 165 11.23 -33.43 16.22
CA ASP A 165 12.56 -33.04 16.65
C ASP A 165 12.75 -31.51 16.63
N GLU A 166 13.48 -30.97 17.61
CA GLU A 166 13.67 -29.53 17.81
C GLU A 166 14.44 -28.86 16.66
N ASP A 167 15.44 -29.53 16.09
CA ASP A 167 16.21 -28.98 14.97
C ASP A 167 15.35 -28.96 13.70
N VAL A 168 14.54 -30.00 13.49
CA VAL A 168 13.59 -30.05 12.37
C VAL A 168 12.54 -28.95 12.50
N ARG A 169 11.96 -28.77 13.68
CA ARG A 169 11.03 -27.69 14.02
C ARG A 169 11.64 -26.33 13.71
N ARG A 170 12.82 -26.05 14.26
CA ARG A 170 13.55 -24.79 14.08
C ARG A 170 13.75 -24.46 12.60
N ARG A 171 14.24 -25.42 11.82
CA ARG A 171 14.47 -25.24 10.37
C ARG A 171 13.17 -24.98 9.62
N LYS A 172 12.10 -25.72 9.92
CA LYS A 172 10.81 -25.53 9.24
C LYS A 172 10.20 -24.16 9.56
N ILE A 173 10.14 -23.77 10.82
CA ILE A 173 9.61 -22.45 11.22
C ILE A 173 10.42 -21.34 10.56
N THR A 174 11.76 -21.43 10.62
CA THR A 174 12.65 -20.41 10.02
C THR A 174 12.44 -20.31 8.51
N ARG A 175 12.28 -21.43 7.80
CA ARG A 175 12.01 -21.43 6.36
C ARG A 175 10.67 -20.78 6.04
N TYR A 176 9.59 -21.15 6.73
CA TYR A 176 8.28 -20.59 6.45
C TYR A 176 8.22 -19.09 6.74
N LEU A 177 8.73 -18.63 7.90
CA LEU A 177 8.79 -17.21 8.22
C LEU A 177 9.73 -16.45 7.27
N GLY A 178 10.86 -17.05 6.88
CA GLY A 178 11.78 -16.49 5.89
C GLY A 178 11.17 -16.37 4.50
N THR A 179 10.34 -17.33 4.08
CA THR A 179 9.55 -17.23 2.85
C THR A 179 8.57 -16.08 2.92
N THR A 180 7.81 -15.93 4.03
CA THR A 180 6.90 -14.80 4.21
C THR A 180 7.66 -13.46 4.11
N TRP A 181 8.80 -13.36 4.79
CA TRP A 181 9.65 -12.17 4.78
C TRP A 181 10.13 -11.81 3.37
N PHE A 182 10.57 -12.80 2.59
CA PHE A 182 10.99 -12.59 1.22
C PHE A 182 9.84 -12.12 0.32
N LEU A 183 8.67 -12.74 0.42
CA LEU A 183 7.48 -12.35 -0.35
C LEU A 183 7.00 -10.93 0.01
N ALA A 184 7.11 -10.55 1.28
CA ALA A 184 6.79 -9.19 1.73
C ALA A 184 7.75 -8.13 1.15
N ILE A 185 9.04 -8.43 1.09
CA ILE A 185 10.04 -7.54 0.48
C ILE A 185 9.80 -7.45 -1.03
N LEU A 186 9.52 -8.57 -1.68
CA LEU A 186 9.15 -8.60 -3.11
C LEU A 186 7.96 -7.68 -3.36
N PHE A 187 6.91 -7.79 -2.53
CA PHE A 187 5.71 -6.95 -2.62
C PHE A 187 6.03 -5.45 -2.55
N LEU A 188 6.77 -5.01 -1.51
CA LEU A 188 7.12 -3.60 -1.38
C LEU A 188 8.05 -3.11 -2.48
N THR A 189 8.98 -3.97 -2.94
CA THR A 189 9.90 -3.62 -4.03
C THR A 189 9.13 -3.39 -5.32
N MET A 190 8.19 -4.28 -5.66
CA MET A 190 7.32 -4.09 -6.81
C MET A 190 6.50 -2.81 -6.69
N LYS A 191 6.00 -2.47 -5.49
CA LYS A 191 5.26 -1.21 -5.27
C LYS A 191 6.11 0.03 -5.46
N MET A 192 7.36 0.01 -4.98
CA MET A 192 8.28 1.13 -5.18
C MET A 192 8.62 1.31 -6.67
N ILE A 193 8.77 0.20 -7.41
CA ILE A 193 9.00 0.25 -8.86
C ILE A 193 7.79 0.84 -9.57
N GLU A 194 6.58 0.38 -9.26
CA GLU A 194 5.33 0.85 -9.84
C GLU A 194 5.10 2.36 -9.63
N TRP A 195 5.39 2.87 -8.43
CA TRP A 195 5.16 4.28 -8.12
C TRP A 195 6.21 5.20 -8.73
N PHE A 196 7.49 4.81 -8.76
CA PHE A 196 8.59 5.76 -8.99
C PHE A 196 9.52 5.43 -10.16
N LEU A 197 9.62 4.17 -10.60
CA LEU A 197 10.67 3.76 -11.54
C LEU A 197 10.12 3.28 -12.88
N GLY A 198 9.02 2.53 -12.88
CA GLY A 198 8.58 1.79 -14.06
C GLY A 198 9.55 0.63 -14.37
N PHE A 199 9.30 -0.09 -15.46
CA PHE A 199 10.22 -1.14 -15.89
C PHE A 199 10.29 -1.29 -17.41
N PRO A 200 11.49 -1.57 -17.96
CA PRO A 200 11.63 -1.82 -19.39
C PRO A 200 11.06 -3.19 -19.75
N LEU A 201 10.35 -3.26 -20.87
CA LEU A 201 9.87 -4.51 -21.43
C LEU A 201 10.89 -5.06 -22.43
N PRO A 202 11.20 -6.37 -22.39
CA PRO A 202 11.87 -7.05 -23.48
C PRO A 202 11.14 -6.85 -24.81
N GLU A 203 11.89 -6.82 -25.92
CA GLU A 203 11.37 -6.54 -27.27
C GLU A 203 10.22 -7.46 -27.70
N PHE A 204 10.23 -8.73 -27.27
CA PHE A 204 9.16 -9.68 -27.57
C PHE A 204 7.83 -9.39 -26.84
N LEU A 205 7.81 -8.46 -25.87
CA LEU A 205 6.62 -8.04 -25.13
C LEU A 205 6.10 -6.67 -25.55
N HIS A 206 6.79 -5.94 -26.44
CA HIS A 206 6.36 -4.60 -26.90
C HIS A 206 5.03 -4.66 -27.63
N GLU A 207 4.80 -5.69 -28.44
CA GLU A 207 3.54 -5.88 -29.18
C GLU A 207 2.33 -6.04 -28.25
N PHE A 208 2.55 -6.57 -27.04
CA PHE A 208 1.52 -6.73 -26.02
C PHE A 208 1.34 -5.47 -25.15
N ASN A 209 2.17 -4.45 -25.32
CA ASN A 209 2.13 -3.18 -24.60
C ASN A 209 1.94 -2.00 -25.57
N HIS A 210 1.08 -2.17 -26.58
CA HIS A 210 0.77 -1.13 -27.58
C HIS A 210 1.99 -0.58 -28.34
N GLY A 211 3.10 -1.33 -28.40
CA GLY A 211 4.35 -0.91 -29.04
C GLY A 211 5.32 -0.15 -28.13
N ASP A 212 4.95 0.10 -26.88
CA ASP A 212 5.83 0.82 -25.94
C ASP A 212 6.88 -0.09 -25.31
N SER A 213 8.12 0.42 -25.35
CA SER A 213 9.31 -0.29 -24.85
C SER A 213 9.45 -0.28 -23.32
N THR A 214 8.70 0.59 -22.65
CA THR A 214 8.78 0.81 -21.21
C THR A 214 7.40 1.02 -20.62
N ILE A 215 7.19 0.42 -19.46
CA ILE A 215 6.03 0.73 -18.61
C ILE A 215 6.39 1.92 -17.75
N ASN A 216 5.66 3.01 -17.95
CA ASN A 216 5.84 4.23 -17.20
C ASN A 216 5.36 4.02 -15.75
N SER A 217 6.04 4.71 -14.84
CA SER A 217 5.59 4.81 -13.45
C SER A 217 4.45 5.80 -13.30
N LEU A 218 3.65 5.68 -12.24
CA LEU A 218 2.63 6.67 -11.91
C LEU A 218 3.23 8.08 -11.74
N TYR A 219 4.47 8.17 -11.25
CA TYR A 219 5.20 9.44 -11.15
C TYR A 219 5.47 10.06 -12.52
N THR A 220 5.97 9.25 -13.48
CA THR A 220 6.27 9.72 -14.84
C THR A 220 5.03 10.04 -15.66
N GLU A 221 3.90 9.39 -15.36
CA GLU A 221 2.59 9.68 -15.96
C GLU A 221 1.93 10.93 -15.37
N GLY A 222 2.54 11.56 -14.35
CA GLY A 222 2.00 12.78 -13.73
C GLY A 222 0.83 12.52 -12.78
N TYR A 223 0.54 11.26 -12.42
CA TYR A 223 -0.45 10.92 -11.41
C TYR A 223 0.11 11.19 -10.01
N LEU A 224 0.07 12.46 -9.60
CA LEU A 224 0.70 12.96 -8.37
C LEU A 224 -0.32 13.61 -7.43
N ILE A 225 -0.03 13.56 -6.12
CA ILE A 225 -0.86 14.19 -5.07
C ILE A 225 -0.99 15.72 -5.25
N ASN A 226 0.01 16.35 -5.88
CA ASN A 226 0.04 17.78 -6.15
C ASN A 226 -0.22 18.13 -7.62
N ALA A 227 -0.70 17.18 -8.43
CA ALA A 227 -1.11 17.46 -9.81
C ALA A 227 -2.46 18.19 -9.81
N ASP A 228 -2.41 19.52 -9.96
CA ASP A 228 -3.57 20.36 -10.22
C ASP A 228 -3.94 20.40 -11.72
N HIS A 229 -3.00 19.99 -12.57
CA HIS A 229 -3.12 19.85 -14.02
C HIS A 229 -2.61 18.48 -14.46
N TYR A 230 -3.52 17.56 -14.76
CA TYR A 230 -3.23 16.25 -15.31
C TYR A 230 -3.85 16.12 -16.69
N GLN A 231 -3.06 15.65 -17.64
CA GLN A 231 -3.48 15.41 -19.02
C GLN A 231 -3.49 13.91 -19.28
N HIS A 232 -4.61 13.42 -19.83
CA HIS A 232 -4.70 12.07 -20.34
C HIS A 232 -4.94 12.14 -21.84
N HIS A 233 -4.29 11.25 -22.61
CA HIS A 233 -4.39 11.26 -24.07
C HIS A 233 -5.83 11.06 -24.56
N GLU A 234 -6.66 10.33 -23.81
CA GLU A 234 -8.07 10.13 -24.15
C GLU A 234 -8.93 11.40 -23.98
N TYR A 235 -8.41 12.44 -23.33
CA TYR A 235 -9.09 13.74 -23.15
C TYR A 235 -8.60 14.81 -24.12
N ASP A 236 -8.15 14.38 -25.29
CA ASP A 236 -7.71 15.23 -26.39
C ASP A 236 -8.46 14.84 -27.67
N THR A 237 -9.25 15.78 -28.21
CA THR A 237 -10.05 15.54 -29.42
C THR A 237 -9.18 15.23 -30.64
N HIS A 238 -7.98 15.81 -30.73
CA HIS A 238 -7.04 15.55 -31.83
C HIS A 238 -6.41 14.17 -31.69
N TYR A 239 -6.10 13.74 -30.47
CA TYR A 239 -5.56 12.40 -30.22
C TYR A 239 -6.56 11.33 -30.65
N LEU A 240 -7.83 11.48 -30.28
CA LEU A 240 -8.92 10.57 -30.65
C LEU A 240 -9.03 10.44 -32.18
N GLU A 241 -9.15 11.59 -32.88
CA GLU A 241 -9.24 11.63 -34.35
C GLU A 241 -8.04 10.95 -35.02
N SER A 242 -6.83 11.20 -34.53
CA SER A 242 -5.59 10.67 -35.12
C SER A 242 -5.40 9.16 -34.92
N ASN A 243 -5.99 8.58 -33.86
CA ASN A 243 -5.85 7.17 -33.53
C ASN A 243 -7.10 6.34 -33.91
N GLY A 244 -8.03 6.92 -34.68
CA GLY A 244 -9.23 6.22 -35.15
C GLY A 244 -10.23 5.91 -34.05
N HIS A 245 -10.11 6.56 -32.89
CA HIS A 245 -11.11 6.54 -31.83
C HIS A 245 -12.05 7.71 -32.04
N GLY A 246 -13.34 7.46 -32.22
CA GLY A 246 -14.34 8.53 -32.32
C GLY A 246 -14.76 9.01 -30.95
N LEU A 247 -15.01 10.32 -30.81
CA LEU A 247 -15.94 10.81 -29.79
C LEU A 247 -17.28 10.08 -29.96
N ASP A 248 -17.92 9.74 -28.84
CA ASP A 248 -19.27 9.19 -28.91
C ASP A 248 -20.18 10.18 -29.66
N HIS A 249 -20.85 9.71 -30.71
CA HIS A 249 -21.72 10.54 -31.54
C HIS A 249 -22.93 11.06 -30.75
N ASP A 250 -23.28 10.40 -29.66
CA ASP A 250 -24.33 10.83 -28.74
C ASP A 250 -23.83 11.82 -27.67
N SER A 251 -22.52 12.14 -27.64
CA SER A 251 -21.95 13.10 -26.68
C SER A 251 -22.27 14.55 -27.02
N ASP A 252 -22.44 15.37 -25.98
CA ASP A 252 -22.69 16.81 -26.14
C ASP A 252 -21.49 17.50 -26.81
N LEU A 253 -20.26 17.10 -26.49
CA LEU A 253 -19.04 17.60 -27.12
C LEU A 253 -19.05 17.36 -28.64
N TYR A 254 -19.44 16.16 -29.09
CA TYR A 254 -19.54 15.87 -30.51
C TYR A 254 -20.56 16.80 -31.20
N ALA A 255 -21.75 16.96 -30.61
CA ALA A 255 -22.79 17.85 -31.13
C ALA A 255 -22.33 19.33 -31.16
N MET A 256 -21.60 19.79 -30.14
CA MET A 256 -21.06 21.15 -30.09
C MET A 256 -19.96 21.39 -31.12
N MET A 257 -19.10 20.39 -31.37
CA MET A 257 -18.08 20.46 -32.41
C MET A 257 -18.72 20.51 -33.80
N GLU A 258 -19.74 19.69 -34.06
CA GLU A 258 -20.49 19.71 -35.33
C GLU A 258 -21.23 21.05 -35.55
N ALA A 259 -21.80 21.61 -34.48
CA ALA A 259 -22.44 22.92 -34.51
C ALA A 259 -21.44 24.10 -34.59
N GLY A 260 -20.13 23.85 -34.45
CA GLY A 260 -19.09 24.88 -34.40
C GLY A 260 -19.15 25.77 -33.15
N THR A 261 -19.84 25.34 -32.10
CA THR A 261 -19.96 26.08 -30.83
C THR A 261 -18.85 25.74 -29.84
N HIS A 262 -18.14 24.62 -30.05
CA HIS A 262 -16.95 24.25 -29.30
C HIS A 262 -15.79 23.95 -30.26
N PRO A 263 -14.58 24.52 -30.07
CA PRO A 263 -13.48 24.36 -31.01
C PRO A 263 -12.78 22.99 -30.94
N GLY A 264 -13.14 22.16 -29.96
CA GLY A 264 -12.37 20.98 -29.58
C GLY A 264 -11.16 21.38 -28.73
N GLY A 265 -10.20 20.47 -28.57
CA GLY A 265 -8.94 20.69 -27.87
C GLY A 265 -8.65 19.62 -26.83
N HIS A 266 -7.82 19.97 -25.85
CA HIS A 266 -7.45 19.07 -24.76
C HIS A 266 -7.99 19.56 -23.40
N MET A 267 -8.60 18.65 -22.64
CA MET A 267 -9.10 18.93 -21.30
C MET A 267 -8.03 18.67 -20.24
N MET A 268 -7.89 19.62 -19.30
CA MET A 268 -7.03 19.49 -18.13
C MET A 268 -7.84 19.01 -16.93
N ALA A 269 -7.46 17.86 -16.34
CA ALA A 269 -8.10 17.32 -15.16
C ALA A 269 -7.36 17.72 -13.88
N ASN A 270 -8.09 18.16 -12.85
CA ASN A 270 -7.57 18.26 -11.49
C ASN A 270 -7.82 16.95 -10.75
N ILE A 271 -6.80 16.10 -10.67
CA ILE A 271 -6.86 14.75 -10.09
C ILE A 271 -6.39 14.69 -8.64
N GLN A 272 -6.18 15.83 -7.98
CA GLN A 272 -5.61 15.88 -6.64
C GLN A 272 -6.36 14.98 -5.65
N VAL A 273 -7.70 14.94 -5.73
CA VAL A 273 -8.54 14.12 -4.83
C VAL A 273 -8.36 12.63 -5.10
N SER A 274 -8.39 12.20 -6.36
CA SER A 274 -8.23 10.78 -6.70
C SER A 274 -6.81 10.29 -6.42
N ALA A 275 -5.78 11.07 -6.77
CA ALA A 275 -4.40 10.75 -6.45
C ALA A 275 -4.15 10.70 -4.94
N THR A 276 -4.66 11.67 -4.17
CA THR A 276 -4.51 11.67 -2.70
C THR A 276 -5.15 10.44 -2.08
N THR A 277 -6.39 10.11 -2.46
CA THR A 277 -7.09 8.93 -1.91
C THR A 277 -6.40 7.62 -2.28
N PHE A 278 -5.83 7.51 -3.49
CA PHE A 278 -5.01 6.38 -3.91
C PHE A 278 -3.72 6.24 -3.08
N TYR A 279 -2.87 7.28 -3.05
CA TYR A 279 -1.56 7.20 -2.39
C TYR A 279 -1.66 7.14 -0.88
N VAL A 280 -2.63 7.82 -0.25
CA VAL A 280 -2.82 7.73 1.20
C VAL A 280 -3.29 6.32 1.58
N THR A 281 -4.20 5.70 0.83
CA THR A 281 -4.70 4.36 1.13
C THR A 281 -3.63 3.30 0.90
N THR A 282 -3.02 3.29 -0.29
CA THR A 282 -1.97 2.32 -0.66
C THR A 282 -0.68 2.55 0.12
N GLY A 283 -0.33 3.80 0.41
CA GLY A 283 0.79 4.19 1.28
C GLY A 283 0.60 3.75 2.73
N THR A 284 -0.60 3.92 3.28
CA THR A 284 -0.91 3.41 4.63
C THR A 284 -0.78 1.89 4.67
N HIS A 285 -1.30 1.17 3.66
CA HIS A 285 -1.09 -0.28 3.54
C HIS A 285 0.39 -0.65 3.44
N GLY A 286 1.16 0.01 2.58
CA GLY A 286 2.59 -0.20 2.44
C GLY A 286 3.36 0.03 3.75
N ALA A 287 2.98 1.05 4.53
CA ALA A 287 3.56 1.30 5.85
C ALA A 287 3.26 0.15 6.84
N HIS A 288 2.08 -0.44 6.77
CA HIS A 288 1.75 -1.64 7.55
C HIS A 288 2.60 -2.85 7.12
N VAL A 289 2.69 -3.12 5.82
CA VAL A 289 3.56 -4.19 5.30
C VAL A 289 5.00 -3.99 5.77
N PHE A 290 5.52 -2.77 5.71
CA PHE A 290 6.86 -2.43 6.19
C PHE A 290 7.04 -2.69 7.70
N GLY A 291 6.09 -2.24 8.53
CA GLY A 291 6.07 -2.55 9.97
C GLY A 291 6.03 -4.06 10.23
N GLY A 292 5.25 -4.80 9.43
CA GLY A 292 5.20 -6.24 9.47
C GLY A 292 6.52 -6.92 9.04
N ILE A 293 7.26 -6.38 8.08
CA ILE A 293 8.60 -6.88 7.71
C ILE A 293 9.58 -6.72 8.85
N ILE A 294 9.52 -5.63 9.62
CA ILE A 294 10.33 -5.45 10.83
C ILE A 294 10.00 -6.56 11.84
N GLY A 295 8.72 -6.81 12.09
CA GLY A 295 8.25 -7.91 12.94
C GLY A 295 8.69 -9.29 12.44
N LEU A 296 8.54 -9.57 11.15
CA LEU A 296 8.98 -10.82 10.51
C LEU A 296 10.49 -11.02 10.60
N SER A 297 11.27 -9.96 10.43
CA SER A 297 12.73 -10.02 10.56
C SER A 297 13.10 -10.48 11.96
N TYR A 298 12.48 -9.89 12.98
CA TYR A 298 12.65 -10.31 14.37
C TYR A 298 12.24 -11.78 14.59
N MET A 299 11.03 -12.17 14.16
CA MET A 299 10.53 -13.52 14.38
C MET A 299 11.37 -14.57 13.64
N THR A 300 11.84 -14.26 12.43
CA THR A 300 12.72 -15.14 11.66
C THR A 300 14.06 -15.31 12.38
N LEU A 301 14.63 -14.25 12.97
CA LEU A 301 15.83 -14.35 13.81
C LEU A 301 15.59 -15.14 15.10
N LYS A 302 14.44 -14.94 15.77
CA LYS A 302 14.04 -15.73 16.95
C LYS A 302 13.89 -17.22 16.59
N ALA A 303 13.28 -17.53 15.45
CA ALA A 303 13.18 -18.89 14.93
C ALA A 303 14.55 -19.47 14.61
N ALA A 304 15.41 -18.71 13.95
CA ALA A 304 16.76 -19.16 13.60
C ALA A 304 17.62 -19.45 14.85
N ARG A 305 17.30 -18.89 16.01
CA ARG A 305 17.97 -19.17 17.29
C ARG A 305 17.31 -20.29 18.12
N GLY A 306 16.23 -20.89 17.63
CA GLY A 306 15.50 -21.95 18.36
C GLY A 306 14.54 -21.43 19.43
N GLY A 307 14.15 -20.14 19.39
CA GLY A 307 13.31 -19.53 20.42
C GLY A 307 11.83 -19.93 20.39
N TYR A 308 11.42 -20.87 19.54
CA TYR A 308 10.03 -21.31 19.38
C TYR A 308 9.85 -22.77 19.80
N THR A 309 9.10 -22.97 20.87
CA THR A 309 8.68 -24.27 21.39
C THR A 309 7.15 -24.38 21.33
N PRO A 310 6.54 -25.58 21.50
CA PRO A 310 5.08 -25.74 21.51
C PRO A 310 4.37 -24.79 22.48
N ASP A 311 5.01 -24.49 23.61
CA ASP A 311 4.45 -23.66 24.66
C ASP A 311 4.80 -22.16 24.50
N ASN A 312 5.72 -21.84 23.57
CA ASN A 312 6.23 -20.50 23.27
C ASN A 312 6.02 -20.09 21.81
N ALA A 313 4.88 -20.43 21.21
CA ALA A 313 4.53 -20.11 19.82
C ALA A 313 3.51 -18.95 19.68
N VAL A 314 3.25 -18.23 20.77
CA VAL A 314 2.13 -17.29 20.86
C VAL A 314 2.38 -16.02 20.02
N SER A 315 3.62 -15.53 19.95
CA SER A 315 3.95 -14.42 19.04
C SER A 315 3.71 -14.74 17.57
N ILE A 316 3.88 -15.99 17.12
CA ILE A 316 3.53 -16.39 15.75
C ILE A 316 2.01 -16.33 15.52
N GLU A 317 1.22 -16.70 16.53
CA GLU A 317 -0.25 -16.60 16.46
C GLU A 317 -0.69 -15.15 16.33
N TYR A 318 -0.20 -14.24 17.18
CA TYR A 318 -0.60 -12.84 17.16
C TYR A 318 -0.11 -12.11 15.92
N PHE A 319 1.13 -12.34 15.52
CA PHE A 319 1.65 -11.79 14.28
C PHE A 319 0.93 -12.35 13.06
N GLY A 320 0.51 -13.62 13.08
CA GLY A 320 -0.29 -14.18 12.00
C GLY A 320 -1.64 -13.51 11.86
N LEU A 321 -2.32 -13.15 12.96
CA LEU A 321 -3.55 -12.35 12.90
C LEU A 321 -3.31 -10.99 12.25
N TYR A 322 -2.21 -10.31 12.61
CA TYR A 322 -1.80 -9.05 11.97
C TYR A 322 -1.54 -9.21 10.47
N TRP A 323 -0.77 -10.23 10.09
CA TRP A 323 -0.39 -10.44 8.71
C TRP A 323 -1.58 -10.80 7.83
N HIS A 324 -2.51 -11.63 8.32
CA HIS A 324 -3.77 -11.91 7.65
C HIS A 324 -4.64 -10.67 7.49
N PHE A 325 -4.64 -9.77 8.48
CA PHE A 325 -5.32 -8.48 8.34
C PHE A 325 -4.72 -7.64 7.20
N VAL A 326 -3.40 -7.51 7.16
CA VAL A 326 -2.70 -6.76 6.09
C VAL A 326 -2.96 -7.36 4.71
N ASP A 327 -3.00 -8.70 4.61
CA ASP A 327 -3.36 -9.42 3.38
C ASP A 327 -4.82 -9.16 2.97
N LEU A 328 -5.76 -9.27 3.91
CA LEU A 328 -7.18 -8.99 3.66
C LEU A 328 -7.40 -7.55 3.17
N VAL A 329 -6.71 -6.57 3.77
CA VAL A 329 -6.77 -5.19 3.30
C VAL A 329 -6.29 -5.08 1.85
N TRP A 330 -5.21 -5.76 1.47
CA TRP A 330 -4.73 -5.76 0.09
C TRP A 330 -5.75 -6.34 -0.89
N VAL A 331 -6.37 -7.46 -0.52
CA VAL A 331 -7.44 -8.10 -1.31
C VAL A 331 -8.63 -7.15 -1.55
N LEU A 332 -8.84 -6.15 -0.69
CA LEU A 332 -9.82 -5.08 -0.91
C LEU A 332 -9.24 -3.89 -1.68
N VAL A 333 -8.00 -3.48 -1.42
CA VAL A 333 -7.33 -2.38 -2.14
C VAL A 333 -7.23 -2.68 -3.63
N PHE A 334 -6.84 -3.91 -4.00
CA PHE A 334 -6.65 -4.30 -5.38
C PHE A 334 -7.91 -4.08 -6.24
N PRO A 335 -9.09 -4.65 -5.96
CA PRO A 335 -10.29 -4.41 -6.76
C PRO A 335 -10.80 -2.97 -6.72
N PHE A 336 -10.65 -2.26 -5.61
CA PHE A 336 -11.17 -0.89 -5.51
C PHE A 336 -10.35 0.12 -6.32
N PHE A 337 -9.03 -0.05 -6.39
CA PHE A 337 -8.12 0.93 -6.95
C PHE A 337 -7.41 0.48 -8.23
N TYR A 338 -7.31 -0.82 -8.49
CA TYR A 338 -6.58 -1.39 -9.64
C TYR A 338 -7.51 -2.02 -10.67
N LEU A 339 -8.75 -2.32 -10.31
CA LEU A 339 -9.77 -2.81 -11.24
C LEU A 339 -10.78 -1.72 -11.56
N TYR A 340 -11.35 -1.81 -12.77
CA TYR A 340 -12.31 -0.85 -13.31
C TYR A 340 -13.64 -0.91 -12.56
#